data_AF-A0A397FM74-F1
#
_entry.id   AF-A0A397FM74-F1
#
_cell.length_a   1.000
_cell.length_b   1.000
_cell.length_c   1.000
_cell.angle_alpha   90.00
_cell.angle_beta   90.00
_cell.angle_gamma   90.00
#
_symmetry.space_group_name_H-M   'P 1'
#
loop_
_entity.id
_entity.type
_entity.pdbx_description
1 polymer ?
#
loop_
_entity_poly.entity_id
_entity_poly.type
_entity_poly.pdbx_seq_one_letter_code
_entity_poly.pdbx_strand_id
1 'polypeptide(L)'
;MLNQNILDNISKKLELRQPNKEAVQTLLNHYYKPEKLSEYILSVATGVGKTYIIAAILNYLAEAEKITNFLIVAPGKIIREKTINNFSLNKPNSLADKLTSIKPPYYWYQKFSYC
;
A
#
# COMPACT_ATOMS: atom_id res chain seq x y z
N MET A 1 18.36 2.03 -3.87
CA MET A 1 18.69 1.89 -2.43
C MET A 1 17.55 2.52 -1.65
N LEU A 2 17.17 1.95 -0.51
CA LEU A 2 16.08 2.49 0.30
C LEU A 2 16.38 3.91 0.80
N ASN A 3 15.39 4.79 0.66
CA ASN A 3 15.41 6.16 1.18
C ASN A 3 14.66 6.23 2.52
N GLN A 4 15.41 6.30 3.63
CA GLN A 4 14.83 6.37 4.97
C GLN A 4 13.98 7.61 5.22
N ASN A 5 14.36 8.76 4.66
CA ASN A 5 13.61 10.00 4.86
C ASN A 5 12.19 9.92 4.28
N ILE A 6 12.04 9.29 3.11
CA ILE A 6 10.72 9.05 2.50
C ILE A 6 9.90 8.12 3.39
N LEU A 7 10.49 6.99 3.82
CA LEU A 7 9.79 6.04 4.67
C LEU A 7 9.36 6.66 6.00
N ASP A 8 10.21 7.45 6.65
CA ASP A 8 9.90 8.13 7.91
C ASP A 8 8.77 9.16 7.75
N ASN A 9 8.77 9.92 6.67
CA ASN A 9 7.70 10.87 6.38
C ASN A 9 6.36 10.18 6.14
N ILE A 10 6.36 9.09 5.36
CA ILE A 10 5.16 8.28 5.12
C ILE A 10 4.69 7.63 6.42
N SER A 11 5.61 7.09 7.22
CA SER A 11 5.33 6.49 8.52
C SER A 11 4.64 7.47 9.46
N LYS A 12 5.10 8.72 9.50
CA LYS A 12 4.48 9.79 10.30
C LYS A 12 3.09 10.15 9.78
N LYS A 13 2.94 10.37 8.47
CA LYS A 13 1.65 10.78 7.86
C LYS A 13 0.57 9.71 7.97
N LEU A 14 0.95 8.44 7.81
CA LEU A 14 0.04 7.29 7.98
C LEU A 14 -0.10 6.85 9.43
N GLU A 15 0.63 7.45 10.37
CA GLU A 15 0.63 7.07 11.79
C GLU A 15 0.91 5.57 11.97
N LEU A 16 1.91 5.06 11.24
CA LEU A 16 2.25 3.64 11.28
C LEU A 16 2.70 3.25 12.69
N ARG A 17 2.12 2.17 13.20
CA ARG A 17 2.65 1.48 14.38
C ARG A 17 4.03 0.92 14.05
N GLN A 18 4.89 0.80 15.07
CA GLN A 18 6.24 0.30 14.91
C GLN A 18 6.33 -1.02 14.12
N PRO A 19 5.50 -2.06 14.40
CA PRO A 19 5.54 -3.30 13.63
C PRO A 19 5.17 -3.12 12.15
N ASN A 20 4.28 -2.17 11.84
CA ASN A 20 3.88 -1.90 10.45
C ASN A 20 5.00 -1.18 9.70
N LYS A 21 5.69 -0.24 10.35
CA LYS A 21 6.88 0.42 9.78
C LYS A 21 7.98 -0.60 9.47
N GLU A 22 8.25 -1.51 10.41
CA GLU A 22 9.23 -2.59 10.24
C GLU A 22 8.87 -3.55 9.11
N ALA A 23 7.58 -3.88 8.95
CA ALA A 23 7.10 -4.69 7.84
C ALA A 23 7.36 -4.03 6.47
N VAL A 24 7.03 -2.73 6.35
CA VAL A 24 7.28 -1.95 5.12
C VAL A 24 8.79 -1.89 4.83
N GLN A 25 9.58 -1.55 5.84
CA GLN A 25 11.04 -1.49 5.78
C GLN A 25 11.66 -2.81 5.30
N THR A 26 11.19 -3.93 5.84
CA THR A 26 11.70 -5.27 5.49
C THR A 26 11.38 -5.61 4.04
N LEU A 27 10.16 -5.32 3.57
CA LEU A 27 9.78 -5.56 2.19
C LEU A 27 10.59 -4.67 1.23
N LEU A 28 10.74 -3.38 1.52
CA LEU A 28 11.51 -2.48 0.65
C LEU A 28 13.00 -2.84 0.60
N ASN A 29 13.58 -3.28 1.71
CA ASN A 29 14.95 -3.82 1.72
C ASN A 29 15.11 -5.02 0.79
N HIS A 30 14.10 -5.87 0.69
CA HIS A 30 14.10 -6.98 -0.26
C HIS A 30 13.89 -6.49 -1.70
N TYR A 31 12.97 -5.55 -1.91
CA TYR A 31 12.71 -4.95 -3.22
C TYR A 31 13.96 -4.33 -3.87
N TYR A 32 14.85 -3.72 -3.09
CA TYR A 32 16.08 -3.11 -3.60
C TYR A 32 17.25 -4.11 -3.79
N LYS A 33 17.06 -5.40 -3.51
CA LYS A 33 18.08 -6.41 -3.83
C LYS A 33 18.11 -6.66 -5.35
N PRO A 34 19.28 -6.97 -5.94
CA PRO A 34 19.45 -7.11 -7.39
C PRO A 34 18.78 -8.34 -8.03
N GLU A 35 18.07 -9.17 -7.26
CA GLU A 35 17.41 -10.38 -7.77
C GLU A 35 16.15 -10.03 -8.58
N LYS A 36 16.04 -10.62 -9.78
CA LYS A 36 15.29 -10.01 -10.89
C LYS A 36 13.78 -10.25 -10.86
N LEU A 37 13.27 -11.18 -10.05
CA LEU A 37 11.86 -11.50 -9.90
C LEU A 37 11.66 -12.17 -8.53
N SER A 38 10.94 -11.50 -7.64
CA SER A 38 10.66 -12.05 -6.31
C SER A 38 9.19 -11.84 -5.98
N GLU A 39 8.45 -12.93 -5.90
CA GLU A 39 7.21 -12.94 -5.14
C GLU A 39 7.55 -12.71 -3.66
N TYR A 40 6.86 -11.76 -3.03
CA TYR A 40 7.06 -11.48 -1.61
C TYR A 40 5.80 -11.85 -0.83
N ILE A 41 5.96 -12.70 0.17
CA ILE A 41 4.88 -13.08 1.07
C ILE A 41 5.04 -12.29 2.37
N LEU A 42 4.07 -11.44 2.66
CA LEU A 42 3.98 -10.72 3.91
C LEU A 42 3.02 -11.44 4.87
N SER A 43 3.58 -12.22 5.80
CA SER A 43 2.78 -12.90 6.83
C SER A 43 2.43 -11.96 7.97
N VAL A 44 1.19 -11.45 7.95
CA VAL A 44 0.70 -10.44 8.90
C VAL A 44 -0.68 -10.84 9.42
N ALA A 45 -0.85 -10.87 10.74
CA ALA A 45 -2.10 -11.26 11.41
C ALA A 45 -3.29 -10.36 11.00
N THR A 46 -4.53 -10.81 11.24
CA THR A 46 -5.72 -9.96 11.06
C THR A 46 -5.75 -8.85 12.12
N GLY A 47 -6.35 -7.69 11.81
CA GLY A 47 -6.48 -6.58 12.76
C GLY A 47 -5.23 -5.72 13.03
N VAL A 48 -4.06 -6.09 12.52
CA VAL A 48 -2.79 -5.37 12.80
C VAL A 48 -2.48 -4.21 11.84
N GLY A 49 -3.27 -4.05 10.77
CA GLY A 49 -3.16 -2.91 9.85
C GLY A 49 -2.56 -3.23 8.48
N LYS A 50 -2.87 -4.39 7.89
CA LYS A 50 -2.46 -4.76 6.51
C LYS A 50 -2.70 -3.64 5.49
N THR A 51 -3.85 -2.97 5.55
CA THR A 51 -4.17 -1.84 4.66
C THR A 51 -3.17 -0.68 4.81
N TYR A 52 -2.71 -0.38 6.02
CA TYR A 52 -1.72 0.66 6.28
C TYR A 52 -0.35 0.28 5.71
N ILE A 53 0.04 -1.00 5.85
CA ILE A 53 1.29 -1.50 5.26
C ILE A 53 1.23 -1.38 3.73
N ILE A 54 0.13 -1.83 3.10
CA ILE A 54 -0.08 -1.68 1.66
C ILE A 54 -0.01 -0.20 1.27
N ALA A 55 -0.78 0.68 1.91
CA ALA A 55 -0.80 2.10 1.63
C ALA A 55 0.61 2.73 1.71
N ALA A 56 1.39 2.37 2.72
CA ALA A 56 2.75 2.85 2.89
C ALA A 56 3.70 2.37 1.78
N ILE A 57 3.63 1.10 1.40
CA ILE A 57 4.43 0.54 0.31
C ILE A 57 4.10 1.25 -1.01
N LEU A 58 2.81 1.35 -1.35
CA LEU A 58 2.39 1.99 -2.59
C LEU A 58 2.84 3.45 -2.63
N ASN A 59 2.63 4.19 -1.54
CA ASN A 59 3.01 5.60 -1.46
C ASN A 59 4.53 5.79 -1.55
N TYR A 60 5.31 4.89 -0.93
CA TYR A 60 6.77 4.90 -1.02
C TYR A 60 7.23 4.67 -2.46
N LEU A 61 6.70 3.64 -3.13
CA LEU A 61 7.06 3.33 -4.52
C LEU A 61 6.65 4.45 -5.49
N ALA A 62 5.50 5.10 -5.25
CA ALA A 62 5.10 6.26 -6.04
C ALA A 62 6.04 7.45 -5.84
N GLU A 63 6.51 7.69 -4.62
CA GLU A 63 7.39 8.82 -4.32
C GLU A 63 8.84 8.60 -4.78
N ALA A 64 9.41 7.44 -4.44
CA ALA A 64 10.80 7.07 -4.69
C ALA A 64 11.04 6.58 -6.13
N GLU A 65 10.15 5.72 -6.66
CA GLU A 65 10.35 5.02 -7.94
C GLU A 65 9.42 5.53 -9.06
N LYS A 66 8.53 6.47 -8.76
CA LYS A 66 7.51 7.01 -9.70
C LYS A 66 6.55 5.95 -10.25
N ILE A 67 6.41 4.82 -9.55
CA ILE A 67 5.45 3.76 -9.89
C ILE A 67 4.09 4.15 -9.34
N THR A 68 3.09 4.33 -10.20
CA THR A 68 1.74 4.75 -9.80
C THR A 68 0.63 3.77 -10.21
N ASN A 69 0.96 2.79 -11.06
CA ASN A 69 0.01 1.78 -11.53
C ASN A 69 0.08 0.54 -10.65
N PHE A 70 -0.89 0.39 -9.75
CA PHE A 70 -0.97 -0.73 -8.83
C PHE A 70 -2.29 -1.48 -8.97
N LEU A 71 -2.23 -2.81 -8.88
CA LEU A 71 -3.41 -3.67 -8.81
C LEU A 71 -3.49 -4.29 -7.41
N ILE A 72 -4.57 -3.99 -6.68
CA ILE A 72 -4.89 -4.67 -5.43
C ILE A 72 -5.99 -5.69 -5.69
N VAL A 73 -5.66 -6.97 -5.59
CA VAL A 73 -6.63 -8.07 -5.70
C VAL A 73 -7.14 -8.41 -4.30
N ALA A 74 -8.47 -8.39 -4.13
CA ALA A 74 -9.12 -8.72 -2.86
C ALA A 74 -10.14 -9.85 -3.07
N PRO A 75 -10.23 -10.82 -2.14
CA PRO A 75 -11.15 -11.94 -2.27
C PRO A 75 -12.60 -11.49 -1.97
N GLY A 76 -13.50 -11.80 -2.89
CA GLY A 76 -14.94 -11.55 -2.72
C GLY A 76 -15.34 -10.07 -2.76
N LYS A 77 -16.66 -9.83 -2.80
CA LYS A 77 -17.24 -8.49 -2.96
C LYS A 77 -17.01 -7.58 -1.75
N ILE A 78 -17.26 -8.10 -0.54
CA ILE A 78 -17.24 -7.29 0.70
C ILE A 78 -15.83 -6.77 1.00
N ILE A 79 -14.80 -7.62 0.92
CA ILE A 79 -13.42 -7.21 1.20
C ILE A 79 -12.95 -6.22 0.13
N ARG A 80 -13.29 -6.46 -1.15
CA ARG A 80 -13.00 -5.52 -2.24
C ARG A 80 -13.62 -4.15 -1.99
N GLU A 81 -14.90 -4.07 -1.62
CA GLU A 81 -15.59 -2.81 -1.33
C GLU A 81 -14.96 -2.07 -0.14
N LYS A 82 -14.57 -2.79 0.91
CA LYS A 82 -13.81 -2.20 2.02
C LYS A 82 -12.46 -1.65 1.56
N THR A 83 -11.73 -2.38 0.75
CA THR A 83 -10.46 -1.92 0.18
C THR A 83 -10.66 -0.66 -0.66
N ILE A 84 -11.66 -0.63 -1.56
CA ILE A 84 -11.99 0.56 -2.35
C ILE A 84 -12.28 1.75 -1.44
N ASN A 85 -13.08 1.57 -0.39
CA ASN A 85 -13.40 2.64 0.56
C ASN A 85 -12.15 3.16 1.29
N ASN A 86 -11.23 2.28 1.70
CA ASN A 86 -9.98 2.68 2.36
C ASN A 86 -9.09 3.56 1.46
N PHE A 87 -9.25 3.50 0.13
CA PHE A 87 -8.45 4.28 -0.82
C PHE A 87 -9.28 5.34 -1.59
N SER A 88 -10.51 5.64 -1.15
CA SER A 88 -11.39 6.64 -1.78
C SER A 88 -11.56 7.87 -0.89
N LEU A 89 -11.51 9.07 -1.46
CA LEU A 89 -11.78 10.31 -0.72
C LEU A 89 -13.18 10.29 -0.09
N ASN A 90 -13.34 10.97 1.04
CA ASN A 90 -14.63 11.16 1.73
C ASN A 90 -15.34 9.85 2.14
N LYS A 91 -14.59 8.76 2.33
CA LYS A 91 -15.12 7.51 2.90
C LYS A 91 -14.69 7.34 4.36
N PRO A 92 -15.53 6.73 5.21
CA PRO A 92 -15.14 6.37 6.56
C PRO A 92 -13.89 5.48 6.54
N ASN A 93 -12.92 5.77 7.42
CA ASN A 93 -11.64 5.06 7.53
C ASN A 93 -10.75 5.13 6.27
N SER A 94 -10.99 6.09 5.38
CA SER A 94 -10.14 6.30 4.22
C SER A 94 -8.73 6.75 4.63
N LEU A 95 -7.76 6.27 3.87
CA LEU A 95 -6.37 6.69 3.92
C LEU A 95 -6.04 7.71 2.82
N ALA A 96 -6.98 7.99 1.91
CA ALA A 96 -6.73 8.81 0.72
C ALA A 96 -6.15 10.19 1.05
N ASP A 97 -6.63 10.84 2.12
CA ASP A 97 -6.15 12.16 2.55
C ASP A 97 -4.72 12.10 3.13
N LYS A 98 -4.29 10.93 3.59
CA LYS A 98 -2.95 10.70 4.16
C LYS A 98 -1.92 10.31 3.08
N LEU A 99 -2.36 9.98 1.86
CA LEU A 99 -1.48 9.61 0.75
C LEU A 99 -0.94 10.86 0.06
N THR A 100 0.38 10.93 -0.10
CA THR A 100 1.06 12.12 -0.64
C THR A 100 1.26 12.06 -2.15
N SER A 101 1.59 10.87 -2.64
CA SER A 101 2.06 10.63 -4.01
C SER A 101 1.06 9.82 -4.84
N ILE A 102 0.06 9.24 -4.19
CA ILE A 102 -1.06 8.52 -4.84
C ILE A 102 -2.32 9.35 -4.63
N LYS A 103 -2.71 10.15 -5.63
CA LYS A 103 -3.95 10.92 -5.60
C LYS A 103 -5.04 10.18 -6.38
N PRO A 104 -6.23 9.94 -5.80
CA PRO A 104 -7.42 9.58 -6.56
C PRO A 104 -7.69 10.65 -7.65
N PRO A 105 -8.24 10.30 -8.83
CA PRO A 105 -9.05 9.13 -9.09
C PRO A 105 -8.32 8.16 -10.02
N TYR A 106 -7.54 7.22 -9.47
CA TYR A 106 -7.25 6.02 -10.24
C TYR A 106 -8.56 5.24 -10.29
N TYR A 107 -9.14 5.11 -11.49
CA TYR A 107 -10.39 4.41 -11.72
C TYR A 107 -10.34 3.02 -11.07
N TRP A 108 -11.02 2.86 -9.93
CA TRP A 108 -11.22 1.55 -9.28
C TRP A 108 -12.26 0.74 -10.07
N TYR A 109 -11.96 0.49 -11.35
CA TYR A 109 -12.79 -0.31 -12.24
C TYR A 109 -11.90 -1.14 -13.16
N GLN A 110 -11.55 -2.35 -12.70
CA GLN A 110 -11.57 -3.49 -13.59
C GLN A 110 -12.53 -4.50 -13.00
N LYS A 111 -13.71 -4.54 -13.61
CA LYS A 111 -14.59 -5.70 -13.53
C LYS A 111 -13.84 -6.81 -14.24
N PHE A 112 -13.01 -7.58 -13.52
CA PHE A 112 -12.64 -8.90 -13.99
C PHE A 112 -13.94 -9.72 -13.94
N SER A 113 -14.73 -9.65 -15.00
CA SER A 113 -15.69 -10.70 -15.30
C SER A 113 -14.85 -11.96 -15.43
N TYR A 114 -14.96 -12.84 -14.45
CA TYR A 114 -14.48 -14.20 -14.61
C TYR A 114 -15.11 -14.76 -15.89
N CYS A 115 -14.27 -15.30 -16.78
CA CYS A 115 -14.70 -16.31 -17.74
C CYS A 115 -15.30 -17.51 -16.97
#